data_AF-A0A1Y6CS45-F1
#
_entry.id   AF-A0A1Y6CS45-F1
#
_cell.length_a   1.000
_cell.length_b   1.000
_cell.length_c   1.000
_cell.angle_alpha   90.00
_cell.angle_beta   90.00
_cell.angle_gamma   90.00
#
_symmetry.space_group_name_H-M   'P 1'
#
loop_
_entity.id
_entity.type
_entity.pdbx_description
1 polymer ?
#
loop_
_entity_poly.entity_id
_entity_poly.type
_entity_poly.pdbx_seq_one_letter_code
_entity_poly.pdbx_strand_id
1 'polypeptide(L)'
;MADHFLGIYFNVVSIMASRNLIVLGIAVLGFLLLMKFKPLTEQGKKPEQNLALKAASGDIQAISKQDHQEFSQRKKRIDRLREQYKEEQRLGVLSEEFPLENGKISVGLRFKPEKQWCQLGELDFIAKRLSVYPQLKLLVSIEDLGERKVLFSQEVGLDVLRSGGIVKASVEQPEKQKTIGLYLCTSRSSRAGCYSKSKAKYDENMTKDYLQGLSSKRIPPSQVFFFQLLFLQNQSLKVPPTLLKDRKYFNSLKGLMNHDNNRNVAKYAFNTSKSLGNFPPEIRKGWLTVKLPYNDPRCNLSR
;
A
#
# COMPACT_ATOMS: atom_id res chain seq x y z
N MET A 1 -53.37 -35.09 14.61
CA MET A 1 -54.01 -34.76 13.31
C MET A 1 -53.82 -33.27 13.02
N ALA A 2 -52.62 -32.85 12.63
CA ALA A 2 -52.36 -31.48 12.17
C ALA A 2 -50.97 -31.39 11.49
N ASP A 3 -50.76 -32.04 10.34
CA ASP A 3 -49.48 -32.00 9.61
C ASP A 3 -49.65 -32.08 8.08
N HIS A 4 -50.54 -31.27 7.48
CA HIS A 4 -50.74 -31.34 6.01
C HIS A 4 -51.11 -30.01 5.31
N PHE A 5 -50.56 -28.85 5.71
CA PHE A 5 -50.94 -27.57 5.07
C PHE A 5 -49.83 -26.57 4.69
N LEU A 6 -48.55 -26.95 4.66
CA LEU A 6 -47.45 -26.01 4.33
C LEU A 6 -46.73 -26.25 2.99
N GLY A 7 -47.20 -27.16 2.15
CA GLY A 7 -46.49 -27.59 0.93
C GLY A 7 -46.73 -26.81 -0.37
N ILE A 8 -47.68 -25.86 -0.43
CA ILE A 8 -48.15 -25.30 -1.71
C ILE A 8 -47.62 -23.87 -2.00
N TYR A 9 -47.17 -23.12 -0.99
CA TYR A 9 -46.77 -21.72 -1.20
C TYR A 9 -45.34 -21.51 -1.76
N PHE A 10 -44.48 -22.53 -1.76
CA PHE A 10 -43.09 -22.37 -2.20
C PHE A 10 -42.85 -22.49 -3.71
N ASN A 11 -43.82 -22.98 -4.49
CA ASN A 11 -43.62 -23.20 -5.93
C ASN A 11 -43.96 -21.99 -6.82
N VAL A 12 -44.69 -20.99 -6.33
CA VAL A 12 -45.10 -19.84 -7.16
C VAL A 12 -44.05 -18.72 -7.18
N VAL A 13 -43.29 -18.54 -6.08
CA VAL A 13 -42.28 -17.48 -5.96
C VAL A 13 -41.03 -17.76 -6.79
N SER A 14 -40.67 -19.03 -6.99
CA SER A 14 -39.47 -19.41 -7.76
C SER A 14 -39.62 -19.15 -9.28
N ILE A 15 -40.86 -19.17 -9.80
CA ILE A 15 -41.12 -18.98 -11.24
C ILE A 15 -41.12 -17.49 -11.64
N MET A 16 -41.38 -16.56 -10.71
CA MET A 16 -41.32 -15.12 -11.02
C MET A 16 -39.89 -14.56 -11.04
N ALA A 17 -38.95 -15.12 -10.27
CA ALA A 17 -37.57 -14.64 -10.24
C ALA A 17 -36.79 -14.97 -11.53
N SER A 18 -37.14 -16.06 -12.23
CA SER A 18 -36.44 -16.49 -13.44
C SER A 18 -36.79 -15.65 -14.68
N ARG A 19 -38.01 -15.08 -14.75
CA ARG A 19 -38.42 -14.24 -15.88
C ARG A 19 -37.68 -12.91 -15.95
N ASN A 20 -37.39 -12.29 -14.81
CA ASN A 20 -36.67 -11.00 -14.76
C ASN A 20 -35.18 -11.14 -15.12
N LEU A 21 -34.56 -12.30 -14.83
CA LEU A 21 -33.16 -12.57 -15.19
C LEU A 21 -32.96 -12.75 -16.70
N ILE A 22 -33.93 -13.34 -17.40
CA ILE A 22 -33.86 -13.55 -18.86
C ILE A 22 -33.97 -12.20 -19.60
N VAL A 23 -34.85 -11.30 -19.15
CA VAL A 23 -35.00 -9.96 -19.75
C VAL A 23 -33.74 -9.11 -19.56
N LEU A 24 -33.11 -9.18 -18.38
CA LEU A 24 -31.86 -8.46 -18.12
C LEU A 24 -30.70 -9.00 -18.98
N GLY A 25 -30.64 -10.33 -19.17
CA GLY A 25 -29.62 -10.97 -20.00
C GLY A 25 -29.69 -10.56 -21.47
N ILE A 26 -30.90 -10.49 -22.03
CA ILE A 26 -31.11 -10.07 -23.43
C ILE A 26 -30.73 -8.59 -23.63
N ALA A 27 -31.04 -7.72 -22.66
CA ALA A 27 -30.68 -6.30 -22.72
C ALA A 27 -29.16 -6.06 -22.71
N VAL A 28 -28.41 -6.79 -21.87
CA VAL A 28 -26.94 -6.69 -21.82
C VAL A 28 -26.30 -7.23 -23.10
N LEU A 29 -26.82 -8.33 -23.65
CA LEU A 29 -26.31 -8.91 -24.90
C LEU A 29 -26.54 -7.97 -26.09
N GLY A 30 -27.71 -7.33 -26.17
CA GLY A 30 -28.04 -6.33 -27.19
C GLY A 30 -27.14 -5.10 -27.12
N PHE A 31 -26.86 -4.59 -25.91
CA PHE A 31 -25.97 -3.45 -25.71
C PHE A 31 -24.52 -3.75 -26.12
N LEU A 32 -24.02 -4.96 -25.84
CA LEU A 32 -22.67 -5.38 -26.24
C LEU A 32 -22.52 -5.55 -27.76
N LEU A 33 -23.57 -5.98 -28.46
CA LEU A 33 -23.56 -6.07 -29.92
C LEU A 33 -23.57 -4.70 -30.59
N LEU A 34 -24.31 -3.72 -30.05
CA LEU A 34 -24.32 -2.35 -30.57
C LEU A 34 -22.97 -1.63 -30.43
N MET A 35 -22.18 -1.94 -29.39
CA MET A 35 -20.86 -1.35 -29.18
C MET A 35 -19.78 -1.83 -30.18
N LYS A 36 -19.98 -2.99 -30.83
CA LYS A 36 -18.99 -3.54 -31.79
C LYS A 36 -19.15 -3.01 -33.22
N PHE A 37 -20.23 -2.31 -33.54
CA PHE A 37 -20.48 -1.76 -34.88
C PHE A 37 -20.39 -0.23 -34.88
N LYS A 38 -19.27 0.34 -34.40
CA LYS A 38 -18.90 1.70 -34.82
C LYS A 38 -18.13 1.61 -36.13
N PRO A 39 -18.71 2.01 -37.27
CA PRO A 39 -17.98 2.09 -38.52
C PRO A 39 -16.85 3.12 -38.38
N LEU A 40 -15.64 2.72 -38.75
CA LEU A 40 -14.50 3.61 -38.95
C LEU A 40 -14.81 4.45 -40.19
N THR A 41 -15.52 5.55 -39.99
CA THR A 41 -15.82 6.53 -41.03
C THR A 41 -14.56 7.34 -41.33
N GLU A 42 -14.19 7.30 -42.60
CA GLU A 42 -13.50 8.33 -43.38
C GLU A 42 -12.00 8.61 -43.12
N GLN A 43 -11.23 8.06 -44.06
CA GLN A 43 -10.03 8.63 -44.65
C GLN A 43 -10.14 10.15 -44.87
N GLY A 44 -9.53 10.92 -43.97
CA GLY A 44 -9.18 12.30 -44.22
C GLY A 44 -7.97 12.39 -45.16
N LYS A 45 -8.23 12.82 -46.39
CA LYS A 45 -7.26 13.19 -47.43
C LYS A 45 -6.09 14.01 -46.87
N LYS A 46 -4.86 13.62 -47.24
CA LYS A 46 -3.67 14.49 -47.15
C LYS A 46 -3.92 15.76 -47.97
N PRO A 47 -3.80 16.97 -47.39
CA PRO A 47 -3.60 18.14 -48.19
C PRO A 47 -2.13 18.16 -48.63
N GLU A 48 -1.89 17.95 -49.93
CA GLU A 48 -0.67 18.44 -50.58
C GLU A 48 -0.69 19.95 -50.52
N GLN A 49 -0.11 20.51 -49.46
CA GLN A 49 0.30 21.90 -49.42
C GLN A 49 1.68 21.98 -50.05
N ASN A 50 1.71 22.29 -51.36
CA ASN A 50 2.83 22.95 -52.00
C ASN A 50 2.97 24.36 -51.40
N LEU A 51 3.53 24.45 -50.19
CA LEU A 51 4.03 25.71 -49.67
C LEU A 51 5.36 25.98 -50.36
N ALA A 52 5.34 26.88 -51.34
CA ALA A 52 6.51 27.50 -51.89
C ALA A 52 7.35 28.07 -50.73
N LEU A 53 8.49 27.43 -50.48
CA LEU A 53 9.52 27.88 -49.57
C LEU A 53 10.12 29.17 -50.16
N LYS A 54 9.47 30.31 -49.94
CA LYS A 54 10.14 31.60 -50.06
C LYS A 54 11.23 31.58 -49.00
N ALA A 55 12.47 31.47 -49.45
CA ALA A 55 13.66 31.69 -48.67
C ALA A 55 13.62 33.12 -48.12
N ALA A 56 12.96 33.28 -46.97
CA ALA A 56 13.23 34.39 -46.08
C ALA A 56 14.60 34.06 -45.47
N SER A 57 15.64 34.63 -46.07
CA SER A 57 16.95 34.82 -45.47
C SER A 57 16.81 35.74 -44.26
N GLY A 58 16.09 35.27 -43.23
CA GLY A 58 16.08 35.85 -41.91
C GLY A 58 17.24 35.24 -41.15
N ASP A 59 18.08 36.10 -40.60
CA ASP A 59 19.25 35.79 -39.80
C ASP A 59 19.10 34.46 -39.05
N ILE A 60 19.90 33.47 -39.47
CA ILE A 60 20.19 32.30 -38.64
C ILE A 60 20.97 32.88 -37.46
N GLN A 61 20.25 33.37 -36.45
CA GLN A 61 20.81 33.70 -35.16
C GLN A 61 21.52 32.43 -34.70
N ALA A 62 22.85 32.51 -34.69
CA ALA A 62 23.71 31.43 -34.24
C ALA A 62 23.17 30.94 -32.89
N ILE A 63 22.62 29.72 -32.87
CA ILE A 63 22.16 29.07 -31.64
C ILE A 63 23.31 29.21 -30.65
N SER A 64 23.06 29.99 -29.61
CA SER A 64 24.10 30.36 -28.66
C SER A 64 24.68 29.08 -28.07
N LYS A 65 26.00 29.01 -27.89
CA LYS A 65 26.65 27.89 -27.18
C LYS A 65 25.99 27.61 -25.82
N GLN A 66 25.34 28.61 -25.24
CA GLN A 66 24.57 28.55 -24.00
C GLN A 66 23.30 27.68 -24.14
N ASP A 67 22.56 27.78 -25.24
CA ASP A 67 21.36 26.96 -25.52
C ASP A 67 21.72 25.48 -25.70
N HIS A 68 22.87 25.20 -26.32
CA HIS A 68 23.38 23.83 -26.46
C HIS A 68 23.77 23.20 -25.11
N GLN A 69 24.34 23.98 -24.19
CA GLN A 69 24.67 23.50 -22.84
C GLN A 69 23.41 23.24 -22.01
N GLU A 70 22.44 24.14 -22.04
CA GLU A 70 21.15 23.97 -21.35
C GLU A 70 20.39 22.75 -21.89
N PHE A 71 20.34 22.58 -23.23
CA PHE A 71 19.73 21.42 -23.86
C PHE A 71 20.42 20.10 -23.45
N SER A 72 21.76 20.08 -23.39
CA SER A 72 22.52 18.91 -22.96
C SER A 72 22.25 18.54 -21.49
N GLN A 73 22.20 19.53 -20.60
CA GLN A 73 21.86 19.32 -19.19
C GLN A 73 20.41 18.83 -19.01
N ARG A 74 19.47 19.43 -19.74
CA ARG A 74 18.06 19.02 -19.74
C ARG A 74 17.89 17.58 -20.24
N LYS A 75 18.59 17.21 -21.32
CA LYS A 75 18.59 15.84 -21.87
C LYS A 75 19.11 14.85 -20.82
N LYS A 76 20.27 15.11 -20.22
CA LYS A 76 20.83 14.26 -19.14
C LYS A 76 19.87 14.10 -17.97
N ARG A 77 19.16 15.17 -17.57
CA ARG A 77 18.14 15.10 -16.50
C ARG A 77 16.97 14.20 -16.89
N ILE A 78 16.44 14.34 -18.11
CA ILE A 78 15.35 13.51 -18.62
C ILE A 78 15.78 12.03 -18.70
N ASP A 79 16.98 11.74 -19.19
CA ASP A 79 17.49 10.38 -19.31
C ASP A 79 17.63 9.72 -17.93
N ARG A 80 18.14 10.45 -16.92
CA ARG A 80 18.17 9.98 -15.52
C ARG A 80 16.77 9.68 -14.97
N LEU A 81 15.80 10.56 -15.23
CA LEU A 81 14.41 10.34 -14.78
C LEU A 81 13.80 9.09 -15.45
N ARG A 82 14.11 8.84 -16.73
CA ARG A 82 13.67 7.64 -17.45
C ARG A 82 14.32 6.37 -16.89
N GLU A 83 15.62 6.42 -16.60
CA GLU A 83 16.33 5.30 -15.97
C GLU A 83 15.76 4.98 -14.60
N GLN A 84 15.52 6.01 -13.77
CA GLN A 84 14.88 5.85 -12.47
C GLN A 84 13.48 5.23 -12.60
N TYR A 85 12.66 5.72 -13.53
CA TYR A 85 11.33 5.16 -13.77
C TYR A 85 11.36 3.70 -14.22
N LYS A 86 12.27 3.34 -15.13
CA LYS A 86 12.48 1.95 -15.56
C LYS A 86 12.90 1.06 -14.39
N GLU A 87 13.78 1.55 -13.53
CA GLU A 87 14.23 0.83 -12.35
C GLU A 87 13.09 0.64 -11.33
N GLU A 88 12.28 1.67 -11.10
CA GLU A 88 11.09 1.60 -10.24
C GLU A 88 10.08 0.55 -10.76
N GLN A 89 9.81 0.55 -12.08
CA GLN A 89 8.96 -0.46 -12.71
C GLN A 89 9.56 -1.87 -12.58
N ARG A 90 10.86 -2.03 -12.83
CA ARG A 90 11.57 -3.32 -12.71
C ARG A 90 11.49 -3.87 -11.29
N LEU A 91 11.49 -3.00 -10.29
CA LEU A 91 11.35 -3.34 -8.89
C LEU A 91 9.87 -3.46 -8.45
N GLY A 92 8.91 -3.14 -9.31
CA GLY A 92 7.49 -3.18 -8.95
C GLY A 92 7.12 -2.15 -7.88
N VAL A 93 7.85 -1.03 -7.80
CA VAL A 93 7.55 0.07 -6.88
C VAL A 93 6.25 0.72 -7.32
N LEU A 94 5.26 0.73 -6.42
CA LEU A 94 4.01 1.43 -6.63
C LEU A 94 4.17 2.89 -6.21
N SER A 95 3.51 3.82 -6.91
CA SER A 95 3.58 5.25 -6.60
C SER A 95 2.18 5.85 -6.68
N GLU A 96 1.86 6.70 -5.71
CA GLU A 96 0.61 7.45 -5.67
C GLU A 96 0.90 8.84 -5.12
N GLU A 97 0.17 9.84 -5.63
CA GLU A 97 0.20 11.21 -5.10
C GLU A 97 -0.91 11.39 -4.06
N PHE A 98 -0.58 12.10 -2.99
CA PHE A 98 -1.49 12.35 -1.87
C PHE A 98 -1.82 13.83 -1.77
N PRO A 99 -3.03 14.20 -1.32
CA PRO A 99 -3.42 15.59 -1.16
C PRO A 99 -2.48 16.36 -0.22
N LEU A 100 -2.14 17.57 -0.63
CA LEU A 100 -1.38 18.54 0.16
C LEU A 100 -2.33 19.59 0.75
N GLU A 101 -2.34 19.71 2.08
CA GLU A 101 -3.12 20.67 2.83
C GLU A 101 -2.21 21.38 3.83
N ASN A 102 -2.06 22.71 3.70
CA ASN A 102 -1.23 23.53 4.60
C ASN A 102 0.21 23.01 4.78
N GLY A 103 0.86 22.62 3.68
CA GLY A 103 2.24 22.09 3.69
C GLY A 103 2.35 20.64 4.20
N LYS A 104 1.24 20.00 4.55
CA LYS A 104 1.19 18.62 5.04
C LYS A 104 0.51 17.69 4.05
N ILE A 105 1.09 16.52 3.90
CA ILE A 105 0.58 15.44 3.07
C ILE A 105 -0.36 14.59 3.93
N SER A 106 -1.57 14.37 3.43
CA SER A 106 -2.58 13.55 4.09
C SER A 106 -2.53 12.11 3.57
N VAL A 107 -1.86 11.23 4.30
CA VAL A 107 -1.73 9.81 3.97
C VAL A 107 -2.86 9.02 4.63
N GLY A 108 -3.81 8.55 3.82
CA GLY A 108 -4.87 7.67 4.27
C GLY A 108 -4.36 6.25 4.50
N LEU A 109 -4.50 5.74 5.71
CA LEU A 109 -4.23 4.35 6.09
C LEU A 109 -5.56 3.62 6.26
N ARG A 110 -5.73 2.47 5.60
CA ARG A 110 -6.89 1.61 5.76
C ARG A 110 -6.43 0.26 6.29
N PHE A 111 -7.00 -0.20 7.39
CA PHE A 111 -6.77 -1.56 7.86
C PHE A 111 -7.76 -2.50 7.15
N LYS A 112 -7.29 -3.68 6.75
CA LYS A 112 -8.13 -4.70 6.13
C LYS A 112 -7.88 -6.02 6.86
N PRO A 113 -8.78 -6.47 7.74
CA PRO A 113 -8.66 -7.79 8.32
C PRO A 113 -8.77 -8.84 7.21
N GLU A 114 -7.83 -9.78 7.18
CA GLU A 114 -7.76 -10.83 6.16
C GLU A 114 -7.91 -12.20 6.79
N LYS A 115 -9.00 -12.88 6.47
CA LYS A 115 -9.33 -14.15 7.11
C LYS A 115 -8.43 -15.27 6.57
N GLN A 116 -7.82 -16.02 7.48
CA GLN A 116 -7.06 -17.23 7.21
C GLN A 116 -7.74 -18.44 7.84
N TRP A 117 -7.73 -19.57 7.13
CA TRP A 117 -8.35 -20.79 7.64
C TRP A 117 -7.39 -21.56 8.53
N CYS A 118 -7.73 -21.71 9.81
CA CYS A 118 -7.01 -22.54 10.77
C CYS A 118 -5.51 -22.16 10.86
N GLN A 119 -5.24 -20.87 10.77
CA GLN A 119 -3.90 -20.30 10.86
C GLN A 119 -3.99 -18.98 11.63
N LEU A 120 -3.11 -18.82 12.62
CA LEU A 120 -3.00 -17.57 13.38
C LEU A 120 -2.36 -16.48 12.53
N GLY A 121 -2.96 -15.30 12.58
CA GLY A 121 -2.45 -14.11 11.93
C GLY A 121 -2.04 -13.02 12.92
N GLU A 122 -1.46 -11.94 12.39
CA GLU A 122 -0.98 -10.79 13.14
C GLU A 122 -2.05 -10.22 14.08
N LEU A 123 -3.31 -10.18 13.64
CA LEU A 123 -4.41 -9.63 14.43
C LEU A 123 -4.75 -10.50 15.64
N ASP A 124 -4.61 -11.83 15.54
CA ASP A 124 -4.82 -12.74 16.67
C ASP A 124 -3.77 -12.49 17.74
N PHE A 125 -2.50 -12.40 17.34
CA PHE A 125 -1.39 -12.13 18.25
C PHE A 125 -1.51 -10.77 18.93
N ILE A 126 -1.88 -9.72 18.18
CA ILE A 126 -2.14 -8.40 18.74
C ILE A 126 -3.28 -8.48 19.76
N ALA A 127 -4.40 -9.11 19.41
CA ALA A 127 -5.57 -9.23 20.28
C ALA A 127 -5.23 -9.96 21.58
N LYS A 128 -4.55 -11.11 21.50
CA LYS A 128 -4.12 -11.88 22.68
C LYS A 128 -3.20 -11.06 23.57
N ARG A 129 -2.23 -10.36 22.97
CA ARG A 129 -1.27 -9.54 23.72
C ARG A 129 -1.94 -8.39 24.46
N LEU A 130 -2.85 -7.67 23.81
CA LEU A 130 -3.59 -6.57 24.44
C LEU A 130 -4.57 -7.06 25.51
N SER A 131 -5.19 -8.23 25.30
CA SER A 131 -6.06 -8.85 26.30
C SER A 131 -5.31 -9.25 27.58
N VAL A 132 -4.10 -9.80 27.45
CA VAL A 132 -3.27 -10.20 28.59
C VAL A 132 -2.57 -8.99 29.24
N TYR A 133 -2.22 -7.99 28.46
CA TYR A 133 -1.49 -6.80 28.91
C TYR A 133 -2.22 -5.50 28.51
N PRO A 134 -3.35 -5.15 29.16
CA PRO A 134 -4.20 -4.02 28.77
C PRO A 134 -3.51 -2.64 28.88
N GLN A 135 -2.46 -2.53 29.69
CA GLN A 135 -1.58 -1.36 29.79
C GLN A 135 -0.70 -1.12 28.55
N LEU A 136 -0.63 -2.07 27.61
CA LEU A 136 -0.02 -1.84 26.31
C LEU A 136 -1.06 -1.19 25.39
N LYS A 137 -0.65 -0.12 24.73
CA LYS A 137 -1.39 0.59 23.70
C LYS A 137 -0.91 0.12 22.34
N LEU A 138 -1.81 0.03 21.39
CA LEU A 138 -1.47 -0.24 20.00
C LEU A 138 -1.31 1.08 19.25
N LEU A 139 -0.19 1.25 18.56
CA LEU A 139 0.16 2.47 17.85
C LEU A 139 0.39 2.18 16.38
N VAL A 140 -0.11 3.07 15.53
CA VAL A 140 0.35 3.24 14.16
C VAL A 140 1.31 4.41 14.11
N SER A 141 2.45 4.23 13.45
CA SER A 141 3.51 5.25 13.41
C SER A 141 4.14 5.33 12.02
N ILE A 142 4.44 6.55 11.58
CA ILE A 142 5.27 6.83 10.40
C ILE A 142 6.54 7.50 10.90
N GLU A 143 7.70 6.92 10.57
CA GLU A 143 8.98 7.36 11.11
C GLU A 143 10.00 7.55 10.01
N ASP A 144 10.75 8.63 10.07
CA ASP A 144 11.94 8.84 9.25
C ASP A 144 13.03 7.87 9.70
N LEU A 145 13.45 6.98 8.79
CA LEU A 145 14.45 5.98 9.12
C LEU A 145 15.89 6.53 9.07
N GLY A 146 16.12 7.62 8.33
CA GLY A 146 17.41 8.29 8.24
C GLY A 146 17.71 9.08 9.51
N GLU A 147 16.75 9.88 9.96
CA GLU A 147 16.85 10.72 11.16
C GLU A 147 16.38 10.02 12.44
N ARG A 148 15.75 8.84 12.32
CA ARG A 148 15.10 8.10 13.44
C ARG A 148 14.07 8.95 14.19
N LYS A 149 13.33 9.77 13.44
CA LYS A 149 12.35 10.72 13.97
C LYS A 149 10.94 10.22 13.72
N VAL A 150 10.07 10.31 14.73
CA VAL A 150 8.64 10.06 14.56
C VAL A 150 8.03 11.23 13.80
N LEU A 151 7.44 10.96 12.63
CA LEU A 151 6.76 11.95 11.80
C LEU A 151 5.26 12.00 12.13
N PHE A 152 4.68 10.84 12.44
CA PHE A 152 3.29 10.69 12.85
C PHE A 152 3.19 9.50 13.80
N SER A 153 2.39 9.61 14.85
CA SER A 153 2.07 8.49 15.74
C SER A 153 0.69 8.69 16.31
N GLN A 154 -0.14 7.65 16.23
CA GLN A 154 -1.49 7.66 16.77
C GLN A 154 -1.81 6.33 17.44
N GLU A 155 -2.48 6.39 18.59
CA GLU A 155 -3.07 5.22 19.23
C GLU A 155 -4.29 4.74 18.44
N VAL A 156 -4.33 3.44 18.16
CA VAL A 156 -5.41 2.80 17.42
C VAL A 156 -6.00 1.67 18.25
N GLY A 157 -7.33 1.62 18.30
CA GLY A 157 -8.04 0.55 19.00
C GLY A 157 -8.01 -0.77 18.23
N LEU A 158 -8.16 -1.88 18.94
CA LEU A 158 -8.27 -3.21 18.32
C LEU A 158 -9.56 -3.34 17.47
N ASP A 159 -10.62 -2.64 17.87
CA ASP A 159 -11.88 -2.50 17.14
C ASP A 159 -11.68 -1.82 15.78
N VAL A 160 -10.83 -0.79 15.70
CA VAL A 160 -10.47 -0.13 14.44
C VAL A 160 -9.80 -1.11 13.49
N LEU A 161 -8.88 -1.95 13.98
CA LEU A 161 -8.24 -2.96 13.14
C LEU A 161 -9.23 -4.04 12.66
N ARG A 162 -10.09 -4.52 13.55
CA ARG A 162 -11.08 -5.60 13.26
C ARG A 162 -12.21 -5.17 12.34
N SER A 163 -12.62 -3.91 12.42
CA SER A 163 -13.70 -3.35 11.58
C SER A 163 -13.21 -2.86 10.22
N GLY A 164 -11.89 -2.86 9.98
CA GLY A 164 -11.28 -2.31 8.77
C GLY A 164 -11.31 -0.78 8.73
N GLY A 165 -11.14 -0.16 9.89
CA GLY A 165 -11.16 1.28 10.08
C GLY A 165 -10.00 2.00 9.37
N ILE A 166 -10.10 3.33 9.41
CA ILE A 166 -9.19 4.24 8.71
C ILE A 166 -8.45 5.15 9.69
N VAL A 167 -7.21 5.49 9.35
CA VAL A 167 -6.41 6.51 10.04
C VAL A 167 -5.87 7.47 8.99
N LYS A 168 -6.01 8.77 9.23
CA LYS A 168 -5.39 9.79 8.37
C LYS A 168 -4.12 10.29 9.04
N ALA A 169 -2.97 9.97 8.45
CA ALA A 169 -1.69 10.46 8.90
C ALA A 169 -1.36 11.78 8.20
N SER A 170 -1.01 12.81 8.97
CA SER A 170 -0.58 14.09 8.43
C SER A 170 0.93 14.22 8.62
N VAL A 171 1.68 14.32 7.51
CA VAL A 171 3.14 14.35 7.49
C VAL A 171 3.61 15.58 6.74
N GLU A 172 4.57 16.33 7.29
CA GLU A 172 5.14 17.50 6.59
C GLU A 172 5.70 17.11 5.22
N GLN A 173 5.42 17.93 4.21
CA GLN A 173 5.99 17.72 2.88
C GLN A 173 7.51 17.86 2.95
N PRO A 174 8.28 16.85 2.50
CA PRO A 174 9.72 16.92 2.65
C PRO A 174 10.35 17.67 1.47
N GLU A 175 11.32 18.54 1.75
CA GLU A 175 12.10 19.27 0.74
C GLU A 175 12.94 18.33 -0.14
N LYS A 176 13.38 17.22 0.45
CA LYS A 176 14.15 16.15 -0.20
C LYS A 176 13.44 14.83 0.03
N GLN A 177 13.70 13.85 -0.83
CA GLN A 177 13.15 12.51 -0.62
C GLN A 177 13.56 11.96 0.76
N LYS A 178 12.59 11.52 1.56
CA LYS A 178 12.79 10.83 2.83
C LYS A 178 12.53 9.34 2.68
N THR A 179 13.36 8.54 3.34
CA THR A 179 13.06 7.11 3.54
C THR A 179 12.35 6.94 4.86
N ILE A 180 11.10 6.48 4.82
CA ILE A 180 10.25 6.36 6.00
C ILE A 180 9.79 4.92 6.20
N GLY A 181 9.42 4.58 7.44
CA GLY A 181 8.79 3.32 7.80
C GLY A 181 7.39 3.55 8.33
N LEU A 182 6.42 2.80 7.82
CA LEU A 182 5.11 2.67 8.44
C LEU A 182 5.12 1.46 9.37
N TYR A 183 4.68 1.65 10.61
CA TYR A 183 4.71 0.65 11.66
C TYR A 183 3.34 0.46 12.30
N LEU A 184 3.08 -0.78 12.71
CA LEU A 184 2.08 -1.10 13.73
C LEU A 184 2.82 -1.76 14.89
N CYS A 185 2.71 -1.22 16.10
CA CYS A 185 3.45 -1.73 17.24
C CYS A 185 2.68 -1.54 18.55
N THR A 186 3.02 -2.30 19.59
CA THR A 186 2.57 -1.96 20.94
C THR A 186 3.49 -0.93 21.60
N SER A 187 3.00 -0.27 22.63
CA SER A 187 3.74 0.71 23.42
C SER A 187 3.14 0.86 24.82
N ARG A 188 3.94 1.29 25.80
CA ARG A 188 3.40 1.78 27.08
C ARG A 188 3.04 3.28 27.03
N SER A 189 3.54 4.00 26.03
CA SER A 189 3.32 5.45 25.86
C SER A 189 2.81 5.75 24.45
N SER A 190 1.82 6.63 24.33
CA SER A 190 1.21 6.99 23.05
C SER A 190 2.10 7.83 22.12
N ARG A 191 3.18 8.41 22.67
CA ARG A 191 4.13 9.26 21.92
C ARG A 191 5.41 8.55 21.49
N ALA A 192 5.53 7.26 21.76
CA ALA A 192 6.77 6.52 21.53
C ALA A 192 6.81 5.90 20.12
N GLY A 193 7.95 6.08 19.42
CA GLY A 193 8.20 5.41 18.14
C GLY A 193 8.30 3.88 18.25
N CYS A 194 8.17 3.22 17.11
CA CYS A 194 8.25 1.80 16.88
C CYS A 194 9.63 1.34 16.40
N TYR A 195 10.46 2.22 15.82
CA TYR A 195 11.73 1.84 15.19
C TYR A 195 12.65 0.98 16.10
N SER A 196 12.77 1.37 17.37
CA SER A 196 13.65 0.74 18.36
C SER A 196 13.05 -0.49 19.05
N LYS A 197 11.79 -0.82 18.79
CA LYS A 197 11.10 -1.93 19.46
C LYS A 197 11.55 -3.28 18.92
N SER A 198 11.34 -4.32 19.73
CA SER A 198 11.56 -5.70 19.29
C SER A 198 10.54 -6.06 18.22
N LYS A 199 10.90 -6.94 17.29
CA LYS A 199 10.02 -7.36 16.21
C LYS A 199 9.28 -8.60 16.70
N ALA A 200 7.99 -8.70 16.43
CA ALA A 200 7.27 -9.95 16.58
C ALA A 200 7.96 -10.99 15.69
N LYS A 201 8.13 -12.20 16.23
CA LYS A 201 8.62 -13.35 15.46
C LYS A 201 7.44 -14.29 15.37
N TYR A 202 6.79 -14.32 14.20
CA TYR A 202 5.69 -15.25 13.95
C TYR A 202 6.26 -16.65 13.71
N ASP A 203 6.78 -17.25 14.79
CA ASP A 203 7.40 -18.57 14.82
C ASP A 203 6.57 -19.53 15.68
N GLU A 204 7.02 -20.79 15.76
CA GLU A 204 6.38 -21.82 16.57
C GLU A 204 6.29 -21.43 18.04
N ASN A 205 7.24 -20.65 18.57
CA ASN A 205 7.23 -20.26 19.98
C ASN A 205 6.15 -19.21 20.24
N MET A 206 6.00 -18.21 19.37
CA MET A 206 4.92 -17.23 19.48
C MET A 206 3.54 -17.89 19.34
N THR A 207 3.43 -18.92 18.49
CA THR A 207 2.23 -19.76 18.36
C THR A 207 1.97 -20.54 19.65
N LYS A 208 2.99 -21.20 20.21
CA LYS A 208 2.89 -21.91 21.51
C LYS A 208 2.47 -20.94 22.63
N ASP A 209 3.07 -19.76 22.72
CA ASP A 209 2.71 -18.73 23.70
C ASP A 209 1.25 -18.27 23.56
N TYR A 210 0.75 -18.17 22.32
CA TYR A 210 -0.65 -17.85 22.05
C TYR A 210 -1.56 -18.97 22.54
N LEU A 211 -1.25 -20.22 22.19
CA LEU A 211 -2.06 -21.41 22.49
C LEU A 211 -2.06 -21.79 23.97
N GLN A 212 -0.89 -21.80 24.61
CA GLN A 212 -0.72 -22.13 26.03
C GLN A 212 -1.20 -21.00 26.96
N GLY A 213 -1.45 -19.81 26.40
CA GLY A 213 -1.80 -18.62 27.14
C GLY A 213 -0.59 -18.00 27.80
N LEU A 214 -0.32 -16.74 27.46
CA LEU A 214 0.70 -15.92 28.12
C LEU A 214 0.45 -15.88 29.63
N SER A 215 1.23 -16.64 30.41
CA SER A 215 1.05 -16.83 31.86
C SER A 215 1.89 -15.88 32.71
N SER A 216 2.76 -15.08 32.08
CA SER A 216 3.67 -14.20 32.81
C SER A 216 2.96 -12.96 33.34
N LYS A 217 3.02 -12.77 34.67
CA LYS A 217 2.62 -11.52 35.36
C LYS A 217 3.44 -10.31 34.93
N ARG A 218 4.62 -10.51 34.32
CA ARG A 218 5.50 -9.41 33.90
C ARG A 218 5.07 -8.89 32.53
N ILE A 219 4.86 -7.58 32.46
CA ILE A 219 4.56 -6.89 31.21
C ILE A 219 5.75 -7.02 30.25
N PRO A 220 5.58 -7.64 29.07
CA PRO A 220 6.66 -7.85 28.12
C PRO A 220 7.09 -6.53 27.46
N PRO A 221 8.25 -6.52 26.77
CA PRO A 221 8.69 -5.35 26.02
C PRO A 221 7.73 -5.01 24.88
N SER A 222 7.72 -3.75 24.45
CA SER A 222 6.90 -3.32 23.32
C SER A 222 7.39 -3.95 22.01
N GLN A 223 6.46 -4.35 21.13
CA GLN A 223 6.76 -5.15 19.93
C GLN A 223 6.18 -4.51 18.66
N VAL A 224 6.89 -4.65 17.54
CA VAL A 224 6.43 -4.30 16.19
C VAL A 224 5.75 -5.52 15.58
N PHE A 225 4.53 -5.34 15.08
CA PHE A 225 3.74 -6.37 14.39
C PHE A 225 3.74 -6.18 12.88
N PHE A 226 3.85 -4.93 12.41
CA PHE A 226 3.89 -4.59 10.99
C PHE A 226 4.98 -3.56 10.71
N PHE A 227 5.58 -3.68 9.53
CA PHE A 227 6.54 -2.74 8.97
C PHE A 227 6.42 -2.70 7.45
N GLN A 228 6.32 -1.49 6.90
CA GLN A 228 6.44 -1.21 5.48
C GLN A 228 7.49 -0.13 5.23
N LEU A 229 8.43 -0.40 4.32
CA LEU A 229 9.35 0.61 3.79
C LEU A 229 8.61 1.50 2.78
N LEU A 230 8.79 2.81 2.89
CA LEU A 230 8.19 3.79 1.99
C LEU A 230 9.23 4.85 1.61
N PHE A 231 9.09 5.44 0.43
CA PHE A 231 9.83 6.65 0.04
C PHE A 231 8.87 7.80 -0.16
N LEU A 232 9.08 8.90 0.54
CA LEU A 232 8.26 10.10 0.43
C LEU A 232 9.05 11.18 -0.29
N GLN A 233 8.55 11.65 -1.43
CA GLN A 233 9.18 12.71 -2.23
C GLN A 233 8.11 13.65 -2.73
N ASN A 234 8.19 14.94 -2.37
CA ASN A 234 7.11 15.90 -2.62
C ASN A 234 5.79 15.32 -2.09
N GLN A 235 4.73 15.30 -2.90
CA GLN A 235 3.41 14.74 -2.57
C GLN A 235 3.29 13.24 -2.90
N SER A 236 4.36 12.63 -3.42
CA SER A 236 4.34 11.24 -3.87
C SER A 236 4.86 10.29 -2.79
N LEU A 237 4.09 9.24 -2.53
CA LEU A 237 4.52 8.10 -1.73
C LEU A 237 4.81 6.92 -2.66
N LYS A 238 6.04 6.40 -2.57
CA LYS A 238 6.48 5.21 -3.28
C LYS A 238 6.56 4.03 -2.33
N VAL A 239 6.00 2.90 -2.75
CA VAL A 239 5.82 1.69 -1.96
C VAL A 239 6.51 0.55 -2.69
N PRO A 240 7.74 0.17 -2.29
CA PRO A 240 8.35 -1.06 -2.77
C PRO A 240 7.58 -2.28 -2.21
N PRO A 241 7.47 -3.38 -2.98
CA PRO A 241 6.89 -4.62 -2.48
C PRO A 241 7.66 -5.14 -1.26
N THR A 242 6.93 -5.54 -0.22
CA THR A 242 7.45 -5.94 1.09
C THR A 242 8.16 -7.29 1.06
N LEU A 243 7.90 -8.09 0.02
CA LEU A 243 8.55 -9.38 -0.24
C LEU A 243 9.98 -9.17 -0.74
N LEU A 244 10.81 -8.51 0.07
CA LEU A 244 12.25 -8.38 -0.08
C LEU A 244 12.90 -9.74 0.21
N LYS A 245 12.64 -10.74 -0.64
CA LYS A 245 13.07 -12.12 -0.36
C LYS A 245 14.56 -12.33 -0.58
N ASP A 246 15.20 -11.51 -1.41
CA ASP A 246 16.61 -11.66 -1.74
C ASP A 246 17.43 -10.37 -1.53
N ARG A 247 18.73 -10.57 -1.34
CA ARG A 247 19.71 -9.50 -1.13
C ARG A 247 19.94 -8.66 -2.39
N LYS A 248 19.65 -9.22 -3.58
CA LYS A 248 19.90 -8.58 -4.88
C LYS A 248 18.88 -7.47 -5.14
N TYR A 249 17.60 -7.80 -5.02
CA TYR A 249 16.47 -6.89 -5.03
C TYR A 249 16.67 -5.76 -4.03
N PHE A 250 17.08 -6.11 -2.81
CA PHE A 250 17.38 -5.12 -1.79
C PHE A 250 18.57 -4.20 -2.15
N ASN A 251 19.62 -4.73 -2.79
CA ASN A 251 20.71 -3.89 -3.30
C ASN A 251 20.25 -2.95 -4.41
N SER A 252 19.32 -3.37 -5.28
CA SER A 252 18.71 -2.51 -6.29
C SER A 252 17.89 -1.37 -5.66
N LEU A 253 17.10 -1.66 -4.61
CA LEU A 253 16.35 -0.63 -3.88
C LEU A 253 17.23 0.47 -3.29
N LYS A 254 18.49 0.16 -2.90
CA LYS A 254 19.40 1.19 -2.37
C LYS A 254 19.64 2.33 -3.35
N GLY A 255 19.62 2.04 -4.66
CA GLY A 255 19.76 3.06 -5.69
C GLY A 255 18.60 4.05 -5.73
N LEU A 256 17.43 3.64 -5.22
CA LEU A 256 16.25 4.50 -5.09
C LEU A 256 16.25 5.30 -3.79
N MET A 257 17.12 5.00 -2.82
CA MET A 257 17.18 5.72 -1.54
C MET A 257 18.08 6.94 -1.70
N ASN A 258 17.61 8.12 -1.31
CA ASN A 258 18.34 9.38 -1.50
C ASN A 258 18.96 9.91 -0.18
N HIS A 259 19.72 9.07 0.55
CA HIS A 259 20.37 9.46 1.81
C HIS A 259 21.85 9.08 1.92
N ASP A 260 22.62 9.92 2.61
CA ASP A 260 24.04 9.66 2.91
C ASP A 260 24.23 8.41 3.80
N ASN A 261 23.21 8.03 4.59
CA ASN A 261 23.20 6.84 5.45
C ASN A 261 22.47 5.62 4.87
N ASN A 262 22.30 5.57 3.54
CA ASN A 262 21.53 4.55 2.82
C ASN A 262 21.83 3.11 3.27
N ARG A 263 23.09 2.76 3.53
CA ARG A 263 23.46 1.38 3.87
C ARG A 263 22.81 0.87 5.16
N ASN A 264 22.78 1.69 6.20
CA ASN A 264 22.26 1.29 7.52
C ASN A 264 20.74 1.26 7.52
N VAL A 265 20.11 2.29 6.96
CA VAL A 265 18.65 2.39 6.82
C VAL A 265 18.13 1.21 6.03
N ALA A 266 18.76 0.94 4.88
CA ALA A 266 18.39 -0.17 4.04
C ALA A 266 18.53 -1.49 4.83
N LYS A 267 19.68 -1.73 5.47
CA LYS A 267 19.93 -2.99 6.21
C LYS A 267 18.89 -3.21 7.30
N TYR A 268 18.53 -2.15 8.01
CA TYR A 268 17.45 -2.18 9.00
C TYR A 268 16.10 -2.53 8.36
N ALA A 269 15.73 -1.87 7.26
CA ALA A 269 14.46 -2.11 6.58
C ALA A 269 14.36 -3.57 6.10
N PHE A 270 15.43 -4.08 5.47
CA PHE A 270 15.52 -5.47 5.03
C PHE A 270 15.33 -6.46 6.18
N ASN A 271 16.07 -6.28 7.28
CA ASN A 271 15.99 -7.18 8.43
C ASN A 271 14.60 -7.13 9.09
N THR A 272 13.99 -5.96 9.14
CA THR A 272 12.66 -5.76 9.74
C THR A 272 11.57 -6.39 8.87
N SER A 273 11.57 -6.13 7.57
CA SER A 273 10.64 -6.77 6.62
C SER A 273 10.78 -8.29 6.63
N LYS A 274 12.02 -8.81 6.61
CA LYS A 274 12.28 -10.26 6.67
C LYS A 274 11.76 -10.90 7.96
N SER A 275 11.90 -10.22 9.10
CA SER A 275 11.48 -10.77 10.40
C SER A 275 9.96 -10.84 10.57
N LEU A 276 9.21 -9.91 9.95
CA LEU A 276 7.78 -9.79 10.17
C LEU A 276 6.94 -10.50 9.11
N GLY A 277 7.47 -10.72 7.90
CA GLY A 277 6.77 -11.48 6.86
C GLY A 277 5.47 -10.83 6.36
N ASN A 278 5.30 -9.53 6.58
CA ASN A 278 4.05 -8.82 6.30
C ASN A 278 3.62 -8.92 4.84
N PHE A 279 2.30 -8.94 4.63
CA PHE A 279 1.71 -8.80 3.31
C PHE A 279 2.03 -7.43 2.70
N PRO A 280 2.28 -7.37 1.38
CA PRO A 280 2.51 -6.10 0.71
C PRO A 280 1.27 -5.22 0.79
N PRO A 281 1.41 -3.96 1.22
CA PRO A 281 0.28 -3.05 1.26
C PRO A 281 -0.13 -2.68 -0.15
N GLU A 282 -1.43 -2.51 -0.34
CA GLU A 282 -1.99 -2.00 -1.59
C GLU A 282 -2.07 -0.48 -1.50
N ILE A 283 -1.65 0.22 -2.55
CA ILE A 283 -1.83 1.67 -2.66
C ILE A 283 -2.80 1.96 -3.79
N ARG A 284 -3.92 2.62 -3.46
CA ARG A 284 -4.95 2.94 -4.45
C ARG A 284 -5.83 4.09 -3.96
N LYS A 285 -6.06 5.10 -4.82
CA LYS A 285 -7.02 6.20 -4.56
C LYS A 285 -6.70 6.95 -3.26
N GLY A 286 -5.43 7.22 -2.99
CA GLY A 286 -4.99 7.94 -1.79
C GLY A 286 -5.11 7.13 -0.48
N TRP A 287 -5.25 5.80 -0.57
CA TRP A 287 -5.24 4.91 0.59
C TRP A 287 -4.12 3.89 0.48
N LEU A 288 -3.35 3.74 1.56
CA LEU A 288 -2.46 2.63 1.80
C LEU A 288 -3.19 1.59 2.67
N THR A 289 -3.46 0.43 2.09
CA THR A 289 -4.21 -0.65 2.73
C THR A 289 -3.26 -1.63 3.40
N VAL A 290 -3.32 -1.69 4.73
CA VAL A 290 -2.57 -2.63 5.57
C VAL A 290 -3.44 -3.86 5.80
N LYS A 291 -3.05 -4.98 5.20
CA LYS A 291 -3.70 -6.28 5.41
C LYS A 291 -3.24 -6.88 6.73
N LEU A 292 -4.20 -7.29 7.55
CA LEU A 292 -3.96 -7.87 8.87
C LEU A 292 -4.62 -9.24 8.97
N PRO A 293 -3.85 -10.31 8.71
CA PRO A 293 -4.34 -11.68 8.84
C PRO A 293 -4.92 -12.01 10.21
N TYR A 294 -5.95 -12.86 10.22
CA TYR A 294 -6.55 -13.43 11.44
C TYR A 294 -7.17 -14.80 11.17
N ASN A 295 -7.23 -15.66 12.18
CA ASN A 295 -7.82 -16.98 12.11
C ASN A 295 -9.35 -16.93 11.99
N ASP A 296 -9.93 -17.76 11.11
CA ASP A 296 -11.39 -17.95 11.04
C ASP A 296 -11.91 -18.42 12.41
N PRO A 297 -12.89 -17.74 13.04
CA PRO A 297 -13.40 -18.11 14.36
C PRO A 297 -13.98 -19.53 14.46
N ARG A 298 -14.29 -20.16 13.33
CA ARG A 298 -14.75 -21.56 13.27
C ARG A 298 -13.61 -22.56 13.47
N CYS A 299 -12.37 -22.15 13.26
CA CYS A 299 -11.19 -22.95 13.55
C CYS A 299 -10.84 -22.82 15.03
N ASN A 300 -11.19 -23.83 15.83
CA ASN A 300 -10.77 -23.91 17.22
C ASN A 300 -9.32 -24.40 17.31
N LEU A 301 -8.37 -23.46 17.18
CA LEU A 301 -6.94 -23.76 17.34
C LEU A 301 -6.54 -23.93 18.83
N SER A 302 -7.43 -23.58 19.76
CA SER A 302 -7.19 -23.54 21.22
C SER A 302 -7.67 -24.79 21.98
N ARG A 303 -7.69 -25.96 21.36
CA ARG A 303 -7.89 -27.25 22.06
C ARG A 303 -6.60 -28.06 22.08
#